data_AF-A0A356TBL1-F1
#
_entry.id   AF-A0A356TBL1-F1
#
_cell.length_a   1.000
_cell.length_b   1.000
_cell.length_c   1.000
_cell.angle_alpha   90.00
_cell.angle_beta   90.00
_cell.angle_gamma   90.00
#
_symmetry.space_group_name_H-M   'P 1'
#
loop_
_entity.id
_entity.type
_entity.pdbx_description
1 polymer ?
#
loop_
_entity_poly.entity_id
_entity_poly.type
_entity_poly.pdbx_seq_one_letter_code
_entity_poly.pdbx_strand_id
1 'polypeptide(L)'
;MRARVMVLIVSMAVGCGAKSPPDATDPRACPALRELRGRVVGENAGVPVPSAEVVATGQGRVWERTVTTDDEGAFRICVPASDAVEVR
;
A
#
# COMPACT_ATOMS: atom_id res chain seq x y z
N MET A 1 9.70 6.54 25.10
CA MET A 1 9.27 7.55 24.12
C MET A 1 8.50 6.84 23.02
N ARG A 2 7.17 7.02 22.92
CA ARG A 2 6.38 6.43 21.83
C ARG A 2 6.47 7.39 20.64
N ALA A 3 7.31 7.07 19.66
CA ALA A 3 7.38 7.84 18.41
C ALA A 3 5.99 7.81 17.77
N ARG A 4 5.39 8.98 17.60
CA ARG A 4 4.15 9.14 16.83
C ARG A 4 4.56 9.20 15.36
N VAL A 5 4.03 8.26 14.57
CA VAL A 5 4.34 8.08 13.15
C VAL A 5 3.25 8.77 12.34
N MET A 6 3.62 9.60 11.38
CA MET A 6 2.67 10.25 10.46
C MET A 6 2.82 9.63 9.07
N VAL A 7 1.75 8.98 8.59
CA VAL A 7 1.73 8.30 7.30
C VAL A 7 1.12 9.23 6.25
N LEU A 8 1.93 9.70 5.29
CA LEU A 8 1.45 10.47 4.15
C LEU A 8 1.19 9.54 2.98
N ILE A 9 -0.09 9.32 2.65
CA ILE A 9 -0.50 8.39 1.59
C ILE A 9 -0.81 9.18 0.33
N VAL A 10 -0.11 8.89 -0.77
CA VAL A 10 -0.39 9.45 -2.09
C VAL A 10 -0.91 8.32 -2.98
N SER A 11 -2.22 8.14 -3.01
CA SER A 11 -2.85 7.16 -3.90
C SER A 11 -2.75 7.63 -5.35
N MET A 12 -1.94 6.96 -6.16
CA MET A 12 -1.94 7.12 -7.62
C MET A 12 -2.30 5.79 -8.26
N ALA A 13 -3.36 5.77 -9.06
CA ALA A 13 -3.74 4.59 -9.85
C ALA A 13 -2.76 4.43 -11.03
N VAL A 14 -1.61 3.83 -10.78
CA VAL A 14 -0.74 3.31 -11.83
C VAL A 14 -1.03 1.83 -11.94
N GLY A 15 -1.43 1.38 -13.14
CA GLY A 15 -1.66 -0.04 -13.39
C GLY A 15 -0.38 -0.81 -13.09
N CYS A 16 -0.40 -1.63 -12.05
CA CYS A 16 0.68 -2.58 -11.82
C CYS A 16 0.75 -3.48 -13.06
N GLY A 17 1.94 -3.60 -13.65
CA GLY A 17 2.18 -4.47 -14.79
C GLY A 17 1.88 -5.92 -14.43
N ALA A 18 0.62 -6.32 -14.56
CA ALA A 18 0.22 -7.70 -14.54
C ALA A 18 0.78 -8.32 -15.81
N LYS A 19 1.72 -9.27 -15.66
CA LYS A 19 1.87 -10.31 -16.67
C LYS A 19 0.50 -11.00 -16.72
N SER A 20 -0.32 -10.63 -17.69
CA SER A 20 -1.70 -11.11 -17.84
C SER A 20 -1.69 -12.64 -17.75
N PRO A 21 -2.44 -13.26 -16.82
CA PRO A 21 -2.77 -14.67 -17.00
C PRO A 21 -3.70 -14.77 -18.23
N PRO A 22 -3.58 -15.83 -19.06
CA PRO A 22 -4.31 -15.97 -20.32
C PRO A 22 -5.83 -16.14 -20.20
N ASP A 23 -6.43 -15.91 -19.03
CA ASP A 23 -7.82 -16.29 -18.70
C ASP A 23 -8.65 -15.11 -18.15
N ALA A 24 -8.58 -13.96 -18.82
CA ALA A 24 -9.29 -12.74 -18.46
C ALA A 24 -10.80 -12.75 -18.85
N THR A 25 -11.49 -13.88 -18.68
CA THR A 25 -12.93 -14.01 -18.99
C THR A 25 -13.80 -14.53 -17.84
N ASP A 26 -13.22 -14.85 -16.68
CA ASP A 26 -14.02 -15.18 -15.48
C ASP A 26 -14.38 -13.87 -14.73
N PRO A 27 -15.65 -13.57 -14.40
CA PRO A 27 -16.01 -12.46 -13.51
C PRO A 27 -15.49 -12.61 -12.06
N ARG A 28 -14.84 -13.74 -11.73
CA ARG A 28 -13.98 -13.93 -10.54
C ARG A 28 -12.50 -13.55 -10.78
N ALA A 29 -12.16 -13.05 -11.97
CA ALA A 29 -10.80 -12.68 -12.36
C ALA A 29 -10.19 -11.72 -11.33
N CYS A 30 -8.91 -11.95 -11.06
CA CYS A 30 -8.07 -11.19 -10.14
C CYS A 30 -8.51 -9.73 -10.08
N PRO A 31 -8.87 -9.18 -8.90
CA PRO A 31 -9.24 -7.79 -8.81
C PRO A 31 -8.09 -6.98 -9.43
N ALA A 32 -8.42 -6.11 -10.39
CA ALA A 32 -7.45 -5.20 -10.98
C ALA A 32 -6.66 -4.58 -9.82
N LEU A 33 -5.36 -4.83 -9.74
CA LEU A 33 -4.55 -4.31 -8.64
C LEU A 33 -4.26 -2.84 -8.94
N ARG A 34 -4.37 -1.99 -7.91
CA ARG A 34 -3.82 -0.64 -7.91
C ARG A 34 -2.60 -0.60 -7.02
N GLU A 35 -1.64 0.24 -7.36
CA GLU A 35 -0.51 0.51 -6.50
C GLU A 35 -0.85 1.62 -5.50
N LEU A 36 -0.67 1.34 -4.22
CA LEU A 36 -0.70 2.32 -3.15
C LEU A 36 0.73 2.76 -2.86
N ARG A 37 1.00 4.05 -3.00
CA ARG A 37 2.31 4.65 -2.71
C ARG A 37 2.17 5.64 -1.56
N GLY A 38 3.21 5.79 -0.78
CA GLY A 38 3.24 6.80 0.28
C GLY A 38 4.62 6.93 0.89
N ARG A 39 4.76 7.88 1.80
CA ARG A 39 5.97 8.10 2.58
C ARG A 39 5.61 8.19 4.06
N VAL A 40 6.33 7.44 4.87
CA VAL A 40 6.25 7.47 6.33
C VAL A 40 7.27 8.47 6.85
N VAL A 41 6.79 9.46 7.59
CA VAL A 41 7.64 10.49 8.18
C VAL A 41 7.40 10.61 9.68
N GLY A 42 8.45 10.93 10.43
CA GLY A 42 8.39 11.17 11.86
C GLY A 42 7.83 12.56 12.17
N GLU A 43 7.16 12.68 13.32
CA GLU A 43 6.53 13.93 13.78
C GLU A 43 7.54 15.09 13.97
N ASN A 44 8.82 14.78 14.19
CA ASN A 44 9.82 15.77 14.63
C ASN A 44 10.43 16.68 13.55
N ALA A 45 10.12 16.49 12.27
CA ALA A 45 10.46 17.43 11.17
C ALA A 45 10.05 16.89 9.79
N GLY A 46 9.18 15.87 9.70
CA GLY A 46 8.97 15.17 8.45
C GLY A 46 10.17 14.30 8.03
N VAL A 47 11.03 13.91 8.99
CA VAL A 47 12.18 13.03 8.74
C VAL A 47 11.65 11.67 8.26
N PRO A 48 12.12 11.13 7.13
CA PRO A 48 11.69 9.82 6.67
C PRO A 48 12.03 8.75 7.72
N VAL A 49 11.10 7.83 7.95
CA VAL A 49 11.31 6.71 8.88
C VAL A 49 11.62 5.46 8.05
N PRO A 50 12.90 5.08 7.91
CA PRO A 50 13.24 3.85 7.21
C PRO A 50 12.88 2.64 8.04
N SER A 51 12.67 1.50 7.37
CA SER A 51 12.34 0.23 8.02
C SER A 51 11.06 0.27 8.88
N ALA A 52 10.20 1.28 8.70
CA ALA A 52 8.87 1.31 9.29
C ALA A 52 7.98 0.25 8.64
N GLU A 53 7.31 -0.53 9.48
CA GLU A 53 6.30 -1.50 9.06
C GLU A 53 5.02 -0.75 8.68
N VAL A 54 4.52 -1.01 7.47
CA VAL A 54 3.28 -0.45 6.93
C VAL A 54 2.33 -1.60 6.65
N VAL A 55 1.17 -1.58 7.31
CA VAL A 55 0.16 -2.64 7.17
C VAL A 55 -1.05 -2.09 6.45
N ALA A 56 -1.38 -2.66 5.29
CA ALA A 56 -2.58 -2.37 4.53
C ALA A 56 -3.61 -3.50 4.68
N THR A 57 -4.83 -3.16 5.06
CA THR A 57 -5.94 -4.10 5.22
C THR A 57 -7.12 -3.72 4.33
N GLY A 58 -7.79 -4.73 3.78
CA GLY A 58 -9.05 -4.55 3.06
C GLY A 58 -10.23 -4.40 4.03
N GLN A 59 -11.02 -3.33 3.90
CA GLN A 59 -12.21 -3.14 4.73
C GLN A 59 -13.42 -4.00 4.28
N GLY A 60 -13.45 -4.41 3.01
CA GLY A 60 -14.54 -5.23 2.43
C GLY A 60 -14.20 -6.72 2.21
N ARG A 61 -12.91 -7.06 2.23
CA ARG A 61 -12.41 -8.44 2.12
C ARG A 61 -11.29 -8.63 3.11
N VAL A 62 -11.27 -9.78 3.77
CA VAL A 62 -10.22 -10.13 4.73
C VAL A 62 -8.93 -10.46 3.98
N TRP A 63 -8.13 -9.43 3.73
CA TRP A 63 -6.74 -9.54 3.30
C TRP A 63 -5.89 -8.52 4.03
N GLU A 64 -4.63 -8.87 4.23
CA GLU A 64 -3.60 -8.02 4.83
C GLU A 64 -2.35 -8.08 3.95
N ARG A 65 -1.67 -6.94 3.83
CA ARG A 65 -0.38 -6.79 3.18
C ARG A 65 0.52 -5.96 4.06
N THR A 66 1.69 -6.48 4.34
CA THR A 66 2.72 -5.77 5.11
C THR A 66 3.90 -5.49 4.19
N VAL A 67 4.38 -4.26 4.23
CA VAL A 67 5.64 -3.86 3.59
C VAL A 67 6.47 -3.04 4.56
N THR A 68 7.76 -2.98 4.27
CA THR A 68 8.69 -2.14 5.01
C THR A 68 9.11 -0.96 4.14
N THR A 69 9.19 0.22 4.73
CA THR A 69 9.68 1.42 4.06
C THR A 69 11.18 1.37 3.77
N ASP A 70 11.59 2.02 2.67
CA ASP A 70 12.99 2.17 2.28
C ASP A 70 13.73 3.28 3.06
N ASP A 71 14.98 3.54 2.69
CA ASP A 71 15.83 4.57 3.33
C ASP A 71 15.25 5.99 3.23
N GLU A 72 14.33 6.24 2.30
CA GLU A 72 13.61 7.50 2.13
C GLU A 72 12.21 7.48 2.81
N GLY A 73 11.92 6.45 3.59
CA GLY A 73 10.63 6.25 4.23
C GLY A 73 9.51 5.93 3.24
N ALA A 74 9.81 5.61 1.98
CA ALA A 74 8.80 5.35 0.95
C ALA A 74 8.33 3.89 0.96
N PHE A 75 7.06 3.67 0.64
CA PHE A 75 6.48 2.33 0.51
C PHE A 75 5.64 2.19 -0.76
N ARG A 76 5.48 0.94 -1.21
CA ARG A 76 4.64 0.55 -2.35
C ARG A 76 3.91 -0.75 -2.04
N ILE A 77 2.58 -0.74 -2.13
CA ILE A 77 1.72 -1.91 -1.85
C ILE A 77 0.74 -2.11 -3.00
N CYS A 78 0.67 -3.32 -3.55
CA CYS A 78 -0.36 -3.67 -4.52
C CYS A 78 -1.63 -4.11 -3.78
N VAL A 79 -2.72 -3.39 -4.00
CA VAL A 79 -4.02 -3.64 -3.36
C VAL A 79 -5.11 -3.81 -4.42
N PRO A 80 -6.16 -4.60 -4.17
CA PRO A 80 -7.34 -4.64 -5.03
C PRO A 80 -7.88 -3.22 -5.30
N ALA A 81 -8.06 -2.83 -6.55
CA ALA A 81 -8.53 -1.50 -6.92
C ALA A 81 -9.95 -1.23 -6.46
N SER A 82 -10.77 -2.28 -6.36
CA SER A 82 -12.17 -2.19 -5.95
C SER A 82 -12.38 -2.14 -4.44
N ASP A 83 -11.34 -2.39 -3.63
CA ASP A 83 -11.48 -2.50 -2.19
C ASP A 83 -11.14 -1.17 -1.49
N ALA A 84 -11.92 -0.83 -0.47
CA ALA A 84 -11.53 0.19 0.51
C ALA A 84 -10.34 -0.33 1.32
N VAL A 85 -9.31 0.49 1.47
CA VAL A 85 -8.04 0.12 2.09
C VAL A 85 -7.77 1.03 3.28
N GLU A 86 -7.47 0.41 4.41
CA GLU A 86 -6.96 1.08 5.60
C GLU A 86 -5.45 0.83 5.71
N VAL A 87 -4.69 1.85 6.13
CA VAL A 87 -3.24 1.78 6.34
C VAL A 87 -2.90 2.26 7.73
N ARG A 88 -2.03 1.53 8.42
CA ARG A 88 -1.54 1.83 9.76
C ARG A 88 -0.04 1.63 9.87
#